data_AF-A0AB39XUS9-F1
#
_entry.id   AF-A0AB39XUS9-F1
#
_cell.length_a   1.000
_cell.length_b   1.000
_cell.length_c   1.000
_cell.angle_alpha   90.00
_cell.angle_beta   90.00
_cell.angle_gamma   90.00
#
_symmetry.space_group_name_H-M   'P 1'
#
loop_
_entity.id
_entity.type
_entity.pdbx_description
1 polymer ?
#
loop_
_entity_poly.entity_id
_entity_poly.type
_entity_poly.pdbx_seq_one_letter_code
_entity_poly.pdbx_strand_id
1 'polypeptide(L)'
;MADVTAALNLSCFAYLALPSRPGGTPNLISTYPSCWIALYLQRGYESIDPVVRRAIRQSKPFRWGLGFEPGIRSESERALFEEAAKFGIRCGFTFPIHDDQGGIAALSFASHEHRIGFDARYLSTLRACG
;
A
#
# COMPACT_ATOMS: atom_id res chain seq x y z
N MET A 1 7.60 15.23 8.65
CA MET A 1 7.54 13.98 7.85
C MET A 1 8.72 13.05 8.10
N ALA A 2 9.95 13.55 8.29
CA ALA A 2 11.14 12.70 8.57
C ALA A 2 11.07 11.88 9.88
N ASP A 3 10.44 12.42 10.94
CA ASP A 3 10.33 11.73 12.24
C ASP A 3 9.49 10.45 12.21
N VAL A 4 8.44 10.41 11.38
CA VAL A 4 7.51 9.27 11.32
C VAL A 4 8.14 8.10 10.56
N THR A 5 8.91 8.37 9.50
CA THR A 5 9.63 7.33 8.74
C THR A 5 10.75 6.70 9.55
N ALA A 6 11.51 7.52 10.30
CA ALA A 6 12.58 7.04 11.18
C ALA A 6 12.03 6.23 12.38
N ALA A 7 10.94 6.69 13.01
CA ALA A 7 10.32 5.98 14.13
C ALA A 7 9.67 4.64 13.72
N LEU A 8 9.34 4.45 12.44
CA LEU A 8 8.63 3.26 11.94
C LEU A 8 9.51 2.30 11.14
N ASN A 9 10.80 2.61 10.94
CA ASN A 9 11.74 1.87 10.09
C ASN A 9 11.15 1.54 8.69
N LEU A 10 10.37 2.48 8.13
CA LEU A 10 9.71 2.31 6.84
C LEU A 10 10.73 2.63 5.74
N SER A 11 11.18 1.58 5.06
CA SER A 11 12.29 1.67 4.10
C SER A 11 11.88 2.29 2.77
N CYS A 12 10.59 2.26 2.42
CA CYS A 12 10.10 2.76 1.15
C CYS A 12 8.59 3.07 1.15
N PHE A 13 8.14 3.87 0.18
CA PHE A 13 6.73 4.23 0.01
C PHE A 13 6.25 4.11 -1.45
N ALA A 14 4.94 4.06 -1.61
CA ALA A 14 4.24 4.16 -2.89
C ALA A 14 2.95 4.97 -2.72
N TYR A 15 2.76 5.96 -3.57
CA TYR A 15 1.49 6.62 -3.79
C TYR A 15 0.92 6.11 -5.13
N LEU A 16 -0.21 5.42 -5.06
CA LEU A 16 -0.91 4.88 -6.23
C LEU A 16 -2.27 5.56 -6.35
N ALA A 17 -2.46 6.38 -7.37
CA ALA A 17 -3.78 6.90 -7.73
C ALA A 17 -4.40 6.05 -8.83
N LEU A 18 -5.60 5.54 -8.57
CA LEU A 18 -6.35 4.72 -9.52
C LEU A 18 -7.04 5.61 -10.56
N PRO A 19 -7.13 5.14 -11.81
CA PRO A 19 -7.83 5.87 -12.84
C PRO A 19 -9.33 5.91 -12.52
N SER A 20 -9.96 7.09 -12.67
CA SER A 20 -11.42 7.24 -12.48
C SER A 20 -12.25 6.54 -13.57
N ARG A 21 -11.62 6.10 -14.67
CA ARG A 21 -12.26 5.43 -15.81
C ARG A 21 -11.67 4.04 -16.04
N PRO A 22 -12.49 3.04 -16.40
CA PRO A 22 -12.01 1.73 -16.83
C PRO A 22 -11.02 1.86 -18.00
N GLY A 23 -9.90 1.12 -17.94
CA GLY A 23 -8.86 1.14 -18.98
C GLY A 23 -7.92 2.35 -18.92
N GLY A 24 -8.08 3.25 -17.94
CA GLY A 24 -7.06 4.27 -17.66
C GLY A 24 -5.80 3.67 -17.06
N THR A 25 -4.69 4.40 -17.12
CA THR A 25 -3.45 3.99 -16.48
C THR A 25 -3.38 4.52 -15.04
N PRO A 26 -2.99 3.69 -14.06
CA PRO A 26 -2.75 4.19 -12.71
C PRO A 26 -1.54 5.13 -12.69
N ASN A 27 -1.59 6.14 -11.83
CA ASN A 27 -0.45 7.02 -11.57
C ASN A 27 0.28 6.53 -10.31
N LEU A 28 1.54 6.14 -10.46
CA LEU A 28 2.35 5.56 -9.40
C LEU A 28 3.62 6.41 -9.17
N ILE A 29 3.71 6.99 -7.98
CA ILE A 29 4.90 7.69 -7.47
C ILE A 29 5.45 6.84 -6.33
N SER A 30 6.68 6.34 -6.43
CA SER A 30 7.19 5.40 -5.44
C SER A 30 8.71 5.43 -5.32
N THR A 31 9.20 5.07 -4.12
CA THR A 31 10.62 4.76 -3.86
C THR A 31 10.90 3.26 -3.88
N TYR A 32 9.94 2.43 -4.33
CA TYR A 32 10.18 1.01 -4.56
C TYR A 32 11.22 0.81 -5.67
N PRO A 33 11.92 -0.34 -5.69
CA PRO A 33 12.84 -0.66 -6.77
C PRO A 33 12.14 -0.51 -8.13
N SER A 34 12.79 0.18 -9.06
CA SER A 34 12.21 0.49 -10.39
C SER A 34 11.82 -0.77 -11.17
N CYS A 35 12.57 -1.86 -11.00
CA CYS A 35 12.26 -3.17 -11.57
C CYS A 35 10.93 -3.75 -11.04
N TRP A 36 10.63 -3.56 -9.74
CA TRP A 36 9.34 -3.94 -9.17
C TRP A 36 8.21 -3.07 -9.72
N ILE A 37 8.42 -1.74 -9.78
CA ILE A 37 7.44 -0.80 -10.33
C ILE A 37 7.06 -1.18 -11.77
N ALA A 38 8.06 -1.42 -12.62
CA ALA A 38 7.84 -1.81 -14.01
C ALA A 38 7.08 -3.13 -14.14
N LEU A 39 7.47 -4.14 -13.35
CA LEU A 39 6.81 -5.44 -13.30
C LEU A 39 5.35 -5.33 -12.85
N TYR A 40 5.10 -4.55 -11.79
CA TYR A 40 3.77 -4.35 -11.21
C TYR A 40 2.81 -3.75 -12.23
N LEU A 41 3.23 -2.68 -12.91
CA LEU A 41 2.43 -2.02 -13.95
C LEU A 41 2.26 -2.90 -15.19
N GLN A 42 3.32 -3.59 -15.63
CA GLN A 42 3.25 -4.47 -16.80
C GLN A 42 2.25 -5.62 -16.61
N ARG A 43 2.16 -6.16 -15.39
CA ARG A 43 1.25 -7.27 -15.05
C ARG A 43 -0.15 -6.81 -14.61
N GLY A 44 -0.40 -5.50 -14.56
CA GLY A 44 -1.69 -4.97 -14.11
C GLY A 44 -2.02 -5.37 -12.67
N TYR A 45 -1.02 -5.43 -11.80
CA TYR A 45 -1.17 -5.96 -10.43
C TYR A 45 -2.13 -5.13 -9.57
N GLU A 46 -2.37 -3.86 -9.90
CA GLU A 46 -3.38 -3.03 -9.24
C GLU A 46 -4.78 -3.66 -9.25
N SER A 47 -5.09 -4.49 -10.26
CA SER A 47 -6.39 -5.15 -10.39
C SER A 47 -6.60 -6.31 -9.42
N ILE A 48 -5.51 -6.94 -8.97
CA ILE A 48 -5.53 -8.09 -8.06
C ILE A 48 -4.95 -7.78 -6.69
N ASP A 49 -4.28 -6.64 -6.51
CA ASP A 49 -3.62 -6.25 -5.27
C ASP A 49 -4.63 -6.12 -4.12
N PRO A 50 -4.55 -6.97 -3.08
CA PRO A 50 -5.44 -6.91 -1.93
C PRO A 50 -5.37 -5.59 -1.17
N VAL A 51 -4.21 -4.92 -1.17
CA VAL A 51 -4.01 -3.60 -0.55
C VAL A 51 -4.83 -2.55 -1.29
N VAL A 52 -4.78 -2.56 -2.62
CA VAL A 52 -5.56 -1.65 -3.48
C VAL A 52 -7.06 -1.87 -3.29
N ARG A 53 -7.51 -3.12 -3.40
CA ARG A 53 -8.92 -3.49 -3.18
C ARG A 53 -9.42 -3.05 -1.81
N ARG A 54 -8.59 -3.15 -0.79
CA ARG A 54 -8.95 -2.76 0.57
C ARG A 54 -9.00 -1.24 0.71
N ALA A 55 -8.04 -0.51 0.15
CA ALA A 55 -8.04 0.96 0.12
C ALA A 55 -9.28 1.53 -0.62
N ILE A 56 -9.77 0.84 -1.65
CA ILE A 56 -11.04 1.20 -2.30
C ILE A 56 -12.23 1.13 -1.33
N ARG A 57 -12.26 0.13 -0.44
CA ARG A 57 -13.45 -0.20 0.37
C ARG A 57 -13.50 0.45 1.74
N GLN A 58 -12.38 0.94 2.27
CA GLN A 58 -12.31 1.51 3.61
C GLN A 58 -11.49 2.78 3.61
N SER A 59 -11.89 3.79 4.39
CA SER A 59 -11.15 5.05 4.53
C SER A 59 -10.20 5.06 5.73
N LYS A 60 -10.22 3.99 6.55
CA LYS A 60 -9.33 3.88 7.71
C LYS A 60 -7.98 3.30 7.30
N PRO A 61 -6.87 3.86 7.82
CA PRO A 61 -5.55 3.29 7.58
C PRO A 61 -5.42 1.86 8.14
N PHE A 62 -4.63 1.01 7.48
CA PHE A 62 -4.56 -0.43 7.78
C PHE A 62 -3.21 -1.07 7.47
N ARG A 63 -2.90 -2.15 8.21
CA ARG A 63 -1.69 -2.96 8.05
C ARG A 63 -1.92 -4.06 7.02
N TRP A 64 -0.87 -4.45 6.30
CA TRP A 64 -0.89 -5.57 5.35
C TRP A 64 0.44 -6.35 5.38
N GLY A 65 0.41 -7.56 4.82
CA GLY A 65 1.57 -8.46 4.72
C GLY A 65 1.18 -9.91 4.94
N LEU A 66 2.05 -10.83 4.53
CA LEU A 66 1.85 -12.27 4.76
C LEU A 66 1.73 -12.55 6.26
N GLY A 67 0.59 -13.09 6.69
CA GLY A 67 0.29 -13.38 8.10
C GLY A 67 -0.44 -12.28 8.88
N PHE A 68 -0.57 -11.06 8.34
CA PHE A 68 -1.40 -10.00 8.95
C PHE A 68 -2.80 -9.92 8.34
N GLU A 69 -2.96 -10.44 7.12
CA GLU A 69 -4.19 -10.29 6.34
C GLU A 69 -5.02 -11.58 6.34
N PRO A 70 -6.27 -11.56 6.84
CA PRO A 70 -7.27 -12.59 6.54
C PRO A 70 -7.80 -12.51 5.09
N GLY A 71 -7.18 -11.67 4.24
CA GLY A 71 -7.72 -11.20 2.96
C GLY A 71 -7.00 -11.69 1.70
N ILE A 72 -5.93 -12.49 1.81
CA ILE A 72 -5.33 -13.20 0.67
C ILE A 72 -6.23 -14.39 0.35
N ARG A 73 -6.95 -14.28 -0.76
CA ARG A 73 -8.02 -15.21 -1.15
C ARG A 73 -7.65 -16.10 -2.34
N SER A 74 -6.63 -15.72 -3.12
CA SER A 74 -6.21 -16.45 -4.31
C SER A 74 -4.71 -16.74 -4.35
N GLU A 75 -4.34 -17.72 -5.17
CA GLU A 75 -2.94 -18.02 -5.46
C GLU A 75 -2.23 -16.87 -6.18
N SER A 76 -2.94 -16.12 -7.03
CA SER A 76 -2.39 -14.93 -7.71
C SER A 76 -2.07 -13.80 -6.74
N GLU A 77 -2.93 -13.57 -5.74
CA GLU A 77 -2.68 -12.60 -4.68
C GLU A 77 -1.45 -13.00 -3.84
N ARG A 78 -1.36 -14.29 -3.47
CA ARG A 78 -0.20 -14.81 -2.76
C ARG A 78 1.08 -14.66 -3.57
N ALA A 79 1.05 -15.01 -4.86
CA ALA A 79 2.20 -14.88 -5.77
C ALA A 79 2.67 -13.42 -5.91
N LEU A 80 1.75 -12.46 -5.98
CA LEU A 80 2.07 -11.03 -5.97
C LEU A 80 2.89 -10.66 -4.73
N PHE A 81 2.44 -11.05 -3.52
CA PHE A 81 3.17 -10.76 -2.28
C PHE A 81 4.51 -11.48 -2.19
N GLU A 82 4.58 -12.74 -2.63
CA GLU A 82 5.84 -13.50 -2.68
C GLU A 82 6.85 -12.89 -3.65
N GLU A 83 6.40 -12.36 -4.78
CA GLU A 83 7.25 -11.65 -5.74
C GLU A 83 7.68 -10.29 -5.19
N ALA A 84 6.77 -9.51 -4.62
CA ALA A 84 7.06 -8.24 -3.94
C ALA A 84 8.12 -8.40 -2.82
N ALA A 85 8.03 -9.50 -2.07
CA ALA A 85 8.96 -9.82 -0.99
C ALA A 85 10.42 -9.97 -1.45
N LYS A 86 10.66 -10.38 -2.71
CA LYS A 86 12.00 -10.44 -3.32
C LYS A 86 12.62 -9.05 -3.50
N PHE A 87 11.79 -8.01 -3.56
CA PHE A 87 12.18 -6.61 -3.70
C PHE A 87 12.14 -5.84 -2.37
N GLY A 88 12.01 -6.53 -1.24
CA GLY A 88 11.99 -5.90 0.08
C GLY A 88 10.60 -5.46 0.56
N ILE A 89 9.55 -5.70 -0.23
CA ILE A 89 8.18 -5.23 0.05
C ILE A 89 7.39 -6.41 0.63
N ARG A 90 7.49 -6.61 1.95
CA ARG A 90 6.93 -7.81 2.63
C ARG A 90 5.66 -7.52 3.40
N CYS A 91 5.69 -6.44 4.14
CA CYS A 91 4.57 -5.96 4.93
C CYS A 91 4.61 -4.43 4.96
N GLY A 92 3.52 -3.85 5.42
CA GLY A 92 3.39 -2.41 5.38
C GLY A 92 2.10 -1.89 5.97
N PHE A 93 1.88 -0.63 5.67
CA PHE A 93 0.71 0.11 6.07
C PHE A 93 0.23 0.99 4.95
N THR A 94 -1.08 1.14 4.83
CA THR A 94 -1.69 1.95 3.79
C THR A 94 -2.69 2.92 4.37
N PHE A 95 -2.60 4.16 3.92
CA PHE A 95 -3.55 5.24 4.12
C PHE A 95 -4.39 5.37 2.83
N PRO A 96 -5.66 4.94 2.85
CA PRO A 96 -6.60 5.22 1.78
C PRO A 96 -6.87 6.72 1.69
N ILE A 97 -6.95 7.24 0.47
CA ILE A 97 -7.31 8.63 0.17
C ILE A 97 -8.49 8.56 -0.81
N HIS A 98 -9.60 9.15 -0.41
CA HIS A 98 -10.81 9.29 -1.22
C HIS A 98 -11.04 10.78 -1.45
N ASP A 99 -11.29 11.18 -2.69
CA ASP A 99 -11.72 12.55 -3.01
C ASP A 99 -13.24 12.63 -3.20
N ASP A 100 -13.76 13.86 -3.20
CA ASP A 100 -15.20 14.13 -3.32
C ASP A 100 -15.79 13.76 -4.69
N GLN A 101 -14.94 13.49 -5.70
CA GLN A 101 -15.31 13.09 -7.06
C GLN A 101 -15.28 11.57 -7.24
N GLY A 102 -15.03 10.80 -6.17
CA GLY A 102 -14.94 9.34 -6.20
C GLY A 102 -13.59 8.80 -6.68
N GLY A 103 -12.58 9.67 -6.81
CA GLY A 103 -11.20 9.28 -7.03
C GLY A 103 -10.63 8.58 -5.81
N ILE A 104 -9.75 7.61 -6.07
CA ILE A 104 -9.16 6.75 -5.04
C ILE A 104 -7.66 6.73 -5.22
N ALA A 105 -6.94 7.04 -4.14
CA ALA A 105 -5.52 6.82 -4.05
C ALA A 105 -5.15 6.03 -2.79
N ALA A 106 -4.00 5.37 -2.84
CA ALA A 106 -3.44 4.63 -1.73
C ALA A 106 -2.01 5.12 -1.47
N LEU A 107 -1.77 5.68 -0.29
CA LEU A 107 -0.42 5.95 0.19
C LEU A 107 0.03 4.76 1.05
N SER A 108 0.97 3.99 0.55
CA SER A 108 1.49 2.78 1.19
C SER A 108 2.94 2.97 1.59
N PHE A 109 3.27 2.51 2.79
CA PHE A 109 4.64 2.38 3.27
C PHE A 109 4.94 0.91 3.48
N ALA A 110 6.14 0.48 3.07
CA ALA A 110 6.56 -0.90 3.18
C ALA A 110 7.86 -1.05 3.96
N SER A 111 8.02 -2.24 4.54
CA SER A 111 9.25 -2.68 5.20
C SER A 111 9.57 -4.12 4.80
N HIS A 112 10.85 -4.43 4.91
CA HIS A 112 11.36 -5.80 4.81
C HIS A 112 11.17 -6.57 6.13
N GLU A 113 11.11 -5.87 7.26
CA GLU A 113 11.05 -6.49 8.58
C GLU A 113 9.63 -6.94 8.91
N HIS A 114 9.46 -8.21 9.30
CA HIS A 114 8.18 -8.79 9.68
C HIS A 114 7.49 -8.11 10.89
N ARG A 115 8.16 -7.16 11.56
CA ARG A 115 7.68 -6.47 12.75
C ARG A 115 7.66 -4.96 12.54
N ILE A 116 6.63 -4.47 11.86
CA ILE A 116 6.34 -3.02 11.92
C ILE A 116 5.77 -2.72 13.31
N GLY A 117 6.58 -2.08 14.16
CA GLY A 117 6.17 -1.57 15.46
C GLY A 117 5.30 -0.31 15.31
N PHE A 118 4.10 -0.44 14.77
CA PHE A 118 3.15 0.68 14.72
C PHE A 118 2.15 0.56 15.88
N ASP A 119 2.24 1.49 16.83
CA ASP A 119 1.28 1.66 17.92
C ASP A 119 0.08 2.50 17.42
N ALA A 120 -1.14 1.99 17.59
CA ALA A 120 -2.37 2.65 17.17
C ALA A 120 -2.53 4.07 17.76
N ARG A 121 -1.80 4.40 18.83
CA ARG A 121 -1.75 5.72 19.46
C ARG A 121 -1.23 6.85 18.55
N TYR A 122 -0.47 6.54 17.49
CA TYR A 122 -0.03 7.56 16.54
C TYR A 122 -1.12 8.00 15.54
N LEU A 123 -2.20 7.21 15.37
CA LEU A 123 -3.31 7.56 14.47
C LEU A 123 -4.32 8.53 15.09
N SER A 124 -4.36 8.64 16.43
CA SER A 124 -5.19 9.64 17.11
C SER A 124 -4.75 11.07 16.78
N THR A 125 -3.47 11.28 16.46
CA THR A 125 -2.93 12.61 16.15
C THR A 125 -3.27 13.06 14.73
N LEU A 126 -3.46 12.13 13.79
CA LEU A 126 -3.83 12.43 12.39
C LEU A 126 -5.33 12.71 12.20
N ARG A 127 -6.13 12.62 13.27
CA ARG A 127 -7.54 13.05 13.29
C ARG A 127 -7.75 14.53 13.62
N ALA A 128 -6.67 15.28 13.90
CA ALA A 128 -6.77 16.65 14.41
C ALA A 128 -6.72 17.75 13.34
N CYS A 129 -6.59 17.42 12.05
CA CYS A 129 -6.76 18.36 10.95
C CYS A 129 -8.05 18.01 10.20
N GLY A 130 -9.18 18.37 10.81
CA GLY A 130 -10.49 18.49 10.16
C GLY A 130 -10.90 19.95 10.17
#